data_AF-A0AAU3AY04-F1
#
_entry.id   AF-A0AAU3AY04-F1
#
_cell.length_a   1.000
_cell.length_b   1.000
_cell.length_c   1.000
_cell.angle_alpha   90.00
_cell.angle_beta   90.00
_cell.angle_gamma   90.00
#
_symmetry.space_group_name_H-M   'P 1'
#
loop_
_entity.id
_entity.type
_entity.pdbx_description
1 polymer ?
#
loop_
_entity_poly.entity_id
_entity_poly.type
_entity_poly.pdbx_seq_one_letter_code
_entity_poly.pdbx_strand_id
1 'polypeptide(L)'
;MKTRIINFIPFLACWLPLAAIPMTRTFAICNLGIQLAIFIAAASIPGWRTGRLSYVDFAWSFGVFCIGIETAVFAQTFTPQVAAIAGFYLWSGGRMSLLTVRLYTPRLLQRDFPRYIYQRKRWTAEGFRSERLSIQYEIMLQATANASALALPGIIVSTDSASHFGAYETAAVILWATAFGLERIASRQKRTFTQGQNTDTDVCTVGLWRYSRHPNYFFHWLQWVALAALAIPSALASRDQHNGVLAALLVVGLLRTAHLMYYTMVHYTGAVPAEHFSVSKRPAYAEYQMTVNRFFPGPRRRTRVPVRGNHTHRQLHKQEINDALRDLEVPSA
;
A
#
# COMPACT_ATOMS: atom_id res chain seq x y z
N MET A 1 24.00 -2.71 5.53
CA MET A 1 23.98 -1.58 4.55
C MET A 1 23.68 -2.07 3.13
N LYS A 2 24.36 -3.14 2.64
CA LYS A 2 24.11 -3.74 1.31
C LYS A 2 22.62 -4.07 1.04
N THR A 3 21.92 -4.69 1.99
CA THR A 3 20.49 -5.06 1.85
C THR A 3 19.56 -3.85 1.63
N ARG A 4 19.84 -2.70 2.25
CA ARG A 4 19.00 -1.50 2.12
C ARG A 4 19.11 -0.85 0.75
N ILE A 5 20.30 -0.85 0.16
CA ILE A 5 20.55 -0.28 -1.17
C ILE A 5 19.81 -1.10 -2.23
N ILE A 6 19.80 -2.43 -2.10
CA ILE A 6 19.10 -3.34 -3.02
C ILE A 6 17.61 -2.99 -3.13
N ASN A 7 16.98 -2.60 -2.03
CA ASN A 7 15.55 -2.26 -2.02
C ASN A 7 15.21 -0.99 -2.83
N PHE A 8 16.18 -0.14 -3.19
CA PHE A 8 15.97 0.99 -4.10
C PHE A 8 16.07 0.60 -5.58
N ILE A 9 16.69 -0.53 -5.91
CA ILE A 9 16.92 -0.97 -7.29
C ILE A 9 15.62 -1.04 -8.10
N PRO A 10 14.50 -1.61 -7.60
CA PRO A 10 13.26 -1.66 -8.37
C PRO A 10 12.71 -0.27 -8.73
N PHE A 11 12.87 0.72 -7.84
CA PHE A 11 12.41 2.09 -8.08
C PHE A 11 13.32 2.82 -9.07
N LEU A 12 14.64 2.62 -8.98
CA LEU A 12 15.59 3.15 -9.96
C LEU A 12 15.39 2.51 -11.33
N ALA A 13 15.17 1.20 -11.39
CA ALA A 13 14.90 0.48 -12.64
C ALA A 13 13.59 0.94 -13.30
N CYS A 14 12.61 1.39 -12.50
CA CYS A 14 11.39 2.01 -13.03
C CYS A 14 11.62 3.47 -13.44
N TRP A 15 12.37 4.26 -12.66
CA TRP A 15 12.50 5.70 -12.87
C TRP A 15 13.49 6.08 -13.98
N LEU A 16 14.64 5.40 -14.06
CA LEU A 16 15.68 5.71 -15.04
C LEU A 16 15.18 5.68 -16.50
N PRO A 17 14.40 4.67 -16.94
CA PRO A 17 13.81 4.69 -18.28
C PRO A 17 12.86 5.88 -18.50
N LEU A 18 12.05 6.23 -17.51
CA LEU A 18 11.12 7.36 -17.59
C LEU A 18 11.85 8.71 -17.71
N ALA A 19 12.99 8.87 -17.04
CA ALA A 19 13.84 10.05 -17.17
C ALA A 19 14.60 10.08 -18.52
N ALA A 20 14.93 8.92 -19.08
CA ALA A 20 15.63 8.81 -20.35
C ALA A 20 14.74 9.16 -21.55
N ILE A 21 13.47 8.75 -21.54
CA ILE A 21 12.53 8.94 -22.65
C ILE A 21 12.04 10.40 -22.69
N PRO A 22 12.21 11.14 -23.81
CA PRO A 22 11.86 12.56 -23.89
C PRO A 22 10.40 12.89 -23.52
N MET A 23 9.44 12.06 -23.91
CA MET A 23 8.01 12.29 -23.66
C MET A 23 7.65 12.19 -22.17
N THR A 24 8.35 11.36 -21.40
CA THR A 24 8.09 11.16 -19.97
C THR A 24 9.07 11.91 -19.07
N ARG A 25 10.19 12.39 -19.62
CA ARG A 25 11.32 12.97 -18.87
C ARG A 25 10.91 14.12 -17.98
N THR A 26 10.21 15.10 -18.52
CA THR A 26 9.84 16.32 -17.77
C THR A 26 8.96 15.96 -16.58
N PHE A 27 7.92 15.15 -16.78
CA PHE A 27 7.10 14.62 -15.70
C PHE A 27 7.97 13.90 -14.67
N ALA A 28 8.78 12.93 -15.08
CA ALA A 28 9.55 12.09 -14.15
C ALA A 28 10.53 12.89 -13.27
N ILE A 29 11.18 13.91 -13.85
CA ILE A 29 12.11 14.80 -13.12
C ILE A 29 11.36 15.74 -12.19
N CYS A 30 10.28 16.37 -12.66
CA CYS A 30 9.44 17.24 -11.83
C CYS A 30 8.84 16.47 -10.65
N ASN A 31 8.29 15.29 -10.90
CA ASN A 31 7.74 14.42 -9.85
C ASN A 31 8.82 14.03 -8.85
N LEU A 32 10.03 13.63 -9.28
CA LEU A 32 11.12 13.35 -8.34
C LEU A 32 11.40 14.56 -7.43
N GLY A 33 11.51 15.76 -8.00
CA GLY A 33 11.71 16.99 -7.24
C GLY A 33 10.58 17.27 -6.23
N ILE A 34 9.33 17.12 -6.66
CA ILE A 34 8.13 17.32 -5.83
C ILE A 34 8.08 16.29 -4.70
N GLN A 35 8.28 15.00 -5.00
CA GLN A 35 8.27 13.96 -3.98
C GLN A 35 9.41 14.14 -2.98
N LEU A 36 10.62 14.49 -3.43
CA LEU A 36 11.72 14.79 -2.52
C LEU A 36 11.40 16.00 -1.64
N ALA A 37 10.87 17.09 -2.19
CA ALA A 37 10.49 18.26 -1.41
C ALA A 37 9.44 17.93 -0.34
N ILE A 38 8.38 17.20 -0.71
CA ILE A 38 7.30 16.79 0.21
C ILE A 38 7.84 15.86 1.29
N PHE A 39 8.56 14.79 0.93
CA PHE A 39 9.05 13.80 1.90
C PHE A 39 10.16 14.37 2.78
N ILE A 40 10.99 15.28 2.29
CA ILE A 40 11.99 15.96 3.12
C ILE A 40 11.31 16.86 4.15
N ALA A 41 10.44 17.77 3.68
CA ALA A 41 9.81 18.77 4.53
C ALA A 41 8.82 18.15 5.53
N ALA A 42 7.96 17.24 5.06
CA ALA A 42 6.83 16.75 5.84
C ALA A 42 7.11 15.45 6.61
N ALA A 43 8.16 14.70 6.26
CA ALA A 43 8.49 13.44 6.93
C ALA A 43 9.92 13.34 7.44
N SER A 44 10.93 13.66 6.62
CA SER A 44 12.34 13.45 6.95
C SER A 44 12.81 14.37 8.06
N ILE A 45 12.56 15.67 7.93
CA ILE A 45 12.91 16.67 8.96
C ILE A 45 12.15 16.41 10.27
N PRO A 46 10.80 16.24 10.27
CA PRO A 46 10.07 15.90 11.49
C PRO A 46 10.50 14.57 12.09
N GLY A 47 10.71 13.53 11.27
CA GLY A 47 11.13 12.21 11.71
C GLY A 47 12.53 12.19 12.30
N TRP A 48 13.45 13.02 11.80
CA TRP A 48 14.78 13.21 12.39
C TRP A 48 14.70 13.89 13.75
N ARG A 49 13.87 14.95 13.88
CA ARG A 49 13.73 15.72 15.12
C ARG A 49 12.99 14.95 16.22
N THR A 50 11.96 14.21 15.86
CA THR A 50 11.04 13.57 16.82
C THR A 50 11.29 12.07 17.00
N GLY A 51 12.04 11.45 16.09
CA GLY A 51 12.21 10.00 16.04
C GLY A 51 10.95 9.24 15.63
N ARG A 52 9.95 9.89 15.03
CA ARG A 52 8.68 9.26 14.61
C ARG A 52 8.65 9.00 13.10
N LEU A 53 8.28 7.79 12.72
CA LEU A 53 8.11 7.42 11.31
C LEU A 53 6.71 7.78 10.78
N SER A 54 5.73 7.96 11.66
CA SER A 54 4.33 8.21 11.28
C SER A 54 4.13 9.42 10.39
N TYR A 55 5.05 10.39 10.41
CA TYR A 55 5.04 11.55 9.51
C TYR A 55 4.99 11.17 8.01
N VAL A 56 5.51 9.99 7.65
CA VAL A 56 5.55 9.49 6.27
C VAL A 56 4.16 9.29 5.67
N ASP A 57 3.12 9.02 6.47
CA ASP A 57 1.77 8.80 5.96
C ASP A 57 1.22 10.03 5.23
N PHE A 58 1.47 11.22 5.79
CA PHE A 58 1.07 12.48 5.17
C PHE A 58 1.85 12.73 3.89
N ALA A 59 3.18 12.59 3.95
CA ALA A 59 4.04 12.80 2.79
C ALA A 59 3.65 11.87 1.64
N TRP A 60 3.39 10.59 1.95
CA TRP A 60 2.96 9.60 0.96
C TRP A 60 1.62 9.97 0.32
N SER A 61 0.57 10.25 1.12
CA SER A 61 -0.75 10.57 0.57
C SER A 61 -0.77 11.90 -0.19
N PHE A 62 -0.02 12.89 0.28
CA PHE A 62 0.06 14.19 -0.37
C PHE A 62 0.88 14.12 -1.66
N GLY A 63 1.93 13.30 -1.67
CA GLY A 63 2.67 12.97 -2.87
C GLY A 63 1.79 12.30 -3.95
N VAL A 64 0.90 11.38 -3.56
CA VAL A 64 -0.07 10.76 -4.48
C VAL A 64 -1.09 11.79 -5.01
N PHE A 65 -1.50 12.76 -4.19
CA PHE A 65 -2.33 13.86 -4.64
C PHE A 65 -1.61 14.72 -5.70
N CYS A 66 -0.34 15.06 -5.48
CA CYS A 66 0.48 15.80 -6.44
C CYS A 66 0.66 15.04 -7.77
N ILE A 67 0.84 13.71 -7.73
CA ILE A 67 0.87 12.88 -8.96
C ILE A 67 -0.42 13.08 -9.79
N GLY A 68 -1.57 13.23 -9.13
CA GLY A 68 -2.84 13.54 -9.82
C GLY A 68 -2.84 14.89 -10.52
N ILE A 69 -2.29 15.93 -9.87
CA ILE A 69 -2.11 17.26 -10.49
C ILE A 69 -1.14 17.15 -11.68
N GLU A 70 0.00 16.50 -11.49
CA GLU A 70 1.01 16.33 -12.52
C GLU A 70 0.47 15.54 -13.72
N THR A 71 -0.36 14.52 -13.48
CA THR A 71 -1.07 13.77 -14.54
C THR A 71 -1.92 14.69 -15.41
N ALA A 72 -2.64 15.64 -14.81
CA ALA A 72 -3.44 16.61 -15.56
C ALA A 72 -2.59 17.67 -16.27
N VAL A 73 -1.54 18.18 -15.60
CA VAL A 73 -0.70 19.29 -16.10
C VAL A 73 0.23 18.86 -17.24
N PHE A 74 0.81 17.68 -17.16
CA PHE A 74 1.76 17.17 -18.15
C PHE A 74 1.11 16.34 -19.26
N ALA A 75 -0.21 16.18 -19.24
CA ALA A 75 -0.93 15.50 -20.32
C ALA A 75 -0.80 16.29 -21.63
N GLN A 76 -0.34 15.63 -22.69
CA GLN A 76 -0.29 16.22 -24.03
C GLN A 76 -1.70 16.58 -24.53
N THR A 77 -2.67 15.72 -24.22
CA THR A 77 -4.09 15.94 -24.46
C THR A 77 -4.87 15.50 -23.23
N PHE A 78 -5.86 16.28 -22.81
CA PHE A 78 -6.68 15.95 -21.64
C PHE A 78 -7.77 14.93 -22.00
N THR A 79 -7.37 13.67 -22.14
CA THR A 79 -8.26 12.58 -22.52
C THR A 79 -9.12 12.08 -21.34
N PRO A 80 -10.20 11.33 -21.59
CA PRO A 80 -11.00 10.75 -20.50
C PRO A 80 -10.19 9.81 -19.58
N GLN A 81 -9.17 9.12 -20.10
CA GLN A 81 -8.23 8.30 -19.31
C GLN A 81 -7.39 9.17 -18.36
N VAL A 82 -6.84 10.28 -18.85
CA VAL A 82 -6.13 11.28 -18.04
C VAL A 82 -7.06 11.81 -16.95
N ALA A 83 -8.27 12.22 -17.31
CA ALA A 83 -9.26 12.75 -16.36
C ALA A 83 -9.58 11.72 -15.26
N ALA A 84 -9.78 10.46 -15.63
CA ALA A 84 -10.08 9.38 -14.68
C ALA A 84 -8.90 9.09 -13.73
N ILE A 85 -7.69 8.88 -14.26
CA ILE A 85 -6.51 8.58 -13.43
C ILE A 85 -6.13 9.77 -12.55
N ALA A 86 -6.08 10.99 -13.10
CA ALA A 86 -5.83 12.20 -12.33
C ALA A 86 -6.88 12.37 -11.22
N GLY A 87 -8.16 12.20 -11.55
CA GLY A 87 -9.26 12.26 -10.59
C GLY A 87 -9.14 11.24 -9.46
N PHE A 88 -8.77 10.00 -9.77
CA PHE A 88 -8.57 8.93 -8.77
C PHE A 88 -7.38 9.23 -7.84
N TYR A 89 -6.28 9.75 -8.37
CA TYR A 89 -5.13 10.20 -7.57
C TYR A 89 -5.50 11.38 -6.67
N LEU A 90 -6.13 12.41 -7.23
CA LEU A 90 -6.58 13.60 -6.50
C LEU A 90 -7.54 13.21 -5.37
N TRP A 91 -8.52 12.37 -5.67
CA TRP A 91 -9.50 11.92 -4.68
C TRP A 91 -8.85 11.08 -3.58
N SER A 92 -8.08 10.07 -3.94
CA SER A 92 -7.47 9.14 -2.97
C SER A 92 -6.43 9.84 -2.11
N GLY A 93 -5.48 10.51 -2.75
CA GLY A 93 -4.40 11.25 -2.10
C GLY A 93 -4.93 12.42 -1.28
N GLY A 94 -5.86 13.20 -1.83
CA GLY A 94 -6.45 14.36 -1.15
C GLY A 94 -7.24 13.94 0.09
N ARG A 95 -8.13 12.94 -0.05
CA ARG A 95 -8.91 12.40 1.07
C ARG A 95 -8.00 11.90 2.20
N MET A 96 -6.97 11.12 1.86
CA MET A 96 -6.04 10.57 2.85
C MET A 96 -5.20 11.67 3.51
N SER A 97 -4.72 12.64 2.73
CA SER A 97 -3.94 13.78 3.26
C SER A 97 -4.75 14.62 4.24
N LEU A 98 -6.00 14.94 3.91
CA LEU A 98 -6.91 15.65 4.82
C LEU A 98 -7.18 14.84 6.09
N LEU A 99 -7.33 13.52 5.97
CA LEU A 99 -7.50 12.63 7.13
C LEU A 99 -6.26 12.66 8.02
N THR A 100 -5.07 12.60 7.41
CA THR A 100 -3.81 12.61 8.13
C THR A 100 -3.58 13.93 8.86
N VAL A 101 -3.87 15.08 8.23
CA VAL A 101 -3.81 16.41 8.89
C VAL A 101 -4.73 16.45 10.11
N ARG A 102 -5.96 15.93 10.00
CA ARG A 102 -6.89 15.85 11.15
C ARG A 102 -6.40 14.92 12.26
N LEU A 103 -5.65 13.88 11.92
CA LEU A 103 -5.09 12.92 12.87
C LEU A 103 -3.76 13.37 13.48
N TYR A 104 -3.04 14.30 12.85
CA TYR A 104 -1.77 14.88 13.32
C TYR A 104 -1.99 15.89 14.46
N THR A 105 -2.75 15.45 15.46
CA THR A 105 -2.80 16.15 16.75
C THR A 105 -1.50 15.85 17.52
N PRO A 106 -0.98 16.82 18.30
CA PRO A 106 0.23 16.62 19.11
C PRO A 106 0.17 15.37 19.99
N ARG A 107 -1.04 14.97 20.43
CA ARG A 107 -1.29 13.76 21.24
C ARG A 107 -1.06 12.45 20.47
N LEU A 108 -1.51 12.38 19.22
CA LEU A 108 -1.38 11.16 18.40
C LEU A 108 0.05 10.95 17.90
N LEU A 109 0.78 12.03 17.62
CA LEU A 109 2.19 11.97 17.20
C LEU A 109 3.18 11.68 18.33
N GLN A 110 2.70 11.56 19.59
CA GLN A 110 3.54 11.11 20.69
C GLN A 110 3.97 9.65 20.57
N ARG A 111 3.29 8.83 19.76
CA ARG A 111 3.61 7.42 19.56
C ARG A 111 3.45 7.05 18.09
N ASP A 112 4.31 6.14 17.62
CA ASP A 112 4.17 5.61 16.27
C ASP A 112 3.03 4.59 16.16
N PHE A 113 2.45 4.50 14.96
CA PHE A 113 1.49 3.44 14.67
C PHE A 113 2.11 2.04 14.83
N PRO A 114 1.30 1.02 15.18
CA PRO A 114 1.81 -0.34 15.42
C PRO A 114 2.70 -0.89 14.29
N ARG A 115 2.36 -0.63 13.03
CA ARG A 115 3.17 -1.05 11.87
C ARG A 115 4.60 -0.49 11.88
N TYR A 116 4.80 0.74 12.37
CA TYR A 116 6.12 1.36 12.48
C TYR A 116 6.90 0.87 13.70
N ILE A 117 6.20 0.52 14.78
CA ILE A 117 6.81 -0.21 15.91
C ILE A 117 7.29 -1.59 15.43
N TYR A 118 6.53 -2.26 14.56
CA TYR A 118 6.93 -3.53 13.97
C TYR A 118 8.17 -3.38 13.07
N GLN A 119 8.28 -2.31 12.27
CA GLN A 119 9.49 -2.05 11.48
C GLN A 119 10.74 -1.91 12.35
N ARG A 120 10.64 -1.26 13.51
CA ARG A 120 11.77 -1.19 14.46
C ARG A 120 12.25 -2.58 14.88
N LYS A 121 11.34 -3.53 15.11
CA LYS A 121 11.70 -4.92 15.41
C LYS A 121 12.47 -5.58 14.25
N ARG A 122 12.04 -5.36 13.01
CA ARG A 122 12.75 -5.87 11.82
C ARG A 122 14.15 -5.29 11.73
N TRP A 123 14.29 -3.99 11.92
CA TRP A 123 15.61 -3.35 11.86
C TRP A 123 16.55 -3.90 12.93
N THR A 124 16.05 -4.12 14.15
CA THR A 124 16.83 -4.75 15.23
C THR A 124 17.23 -6.18 14.88
N ALA A 125 16.31 -6.99 14.33
CA ALA A 125 16.61 -8.36 13.90
C ALA A 125 17.64 -8.42 12.76
N GLU A 126 17.60 -7.45 11.84
CA GLU A 126 18.57 -7.29 10.75
C GLU A 126 19.89 -6.64 11.21
N GLY A 127 20.05 -6.36 12.51
CA GLY A 127 21.28 -5.82 13.10
C GLY A 127 21.51 -4.32 12.87
N PHE A 128 20.51 -3.57 12.44
CA PHE A 128 20.62 -2.12 12.27
C PHE A 128 20.57 -1.38 13.61
N ARG A 129 21.67 -0.70 13.94
CA ARG A 129 21.85 -0.04 15.24
C ARG A 129 21.31 1.40 15.29
N SER A 130 21.25 2.09 14.15
CA SER A 130 20.80 3.48 14.10
C SER A 130 19.33 3.57 13.73
N GLU A 131 18.51 3.90 14.72
CA GLU A 131 17.08 4.10 14.55
C GLU A 131 16.77 5.31 13.65
N ARG A 132 17.49 6.43 13.83
CA ARG A 132 17.32 7.63 12.99
C ARG A 132 17.59 7.35 11.52
N LEU A 133 18.69 6.65 11.21
CA LEU A 133 19.00 6.29 9.82
C LEU A 133 17.97 5.31 9.24
N SER A 134 17.39 4.45 10.08
CA SER A 134 16.34 3.52 9.66
C SER A 134 15.03 4.23 9.34
N ILE A 135 14.66 5.23 10.12
CA ILE A 135 13.52 6.10 9.81
C ILE A 135 13.74 6.81 8.48
N GLN A 136 14.90 7.46 8.28
CA GLN A 136 15.18 8.17 7.03
C GLN A 136 15.17 7.23 5.82
N TYR A 137 15.74 6.04 5.97
CA TYR A 137 15.71 5.00 4.94
C TYR A 137 14.27 4.66 4.50
N GLU A 138 13.36 4.41 5.44
CA GLU A 138 11.96 4.05 5.14
C GLU A 138 11.18 5.19 4.50
N ILE A 139 11.46 6.43 4.93
CA ILE A 139 10.86 7.63 4.35
C ILE A 139 11.31 7.77 2.89
N MET A 140 12.60 7.62 2.62
CA MET A 140 13.14 7.71 1.25
C MET A 140 12.70 6.54 0.37
N LEU A 141 12.52 5.34 0.93
CA LEU A 141 11.97 4.21 0.19
C LEU A 141 10.56 4.51 -0.32
N GLN A 142 9.72 5.13 0.52
CA GLN A 142 8.38 5.55 0.11
C GLN A 142 8.40 6.76 -0.84
N ALA A 143 9.34 7.70 -0.67
CA ALA A 143 9.53 8.81 -1.59
C ALA A 143 9.87 8.31 -3.00
N THR A 144 10.80 7.37 -3.10
CA THR A 144 11.20 6.77 -4.39
C THR A 144 10.09 5.91 -5.00
N ALA A 145 9.26 5.25 -4.19
CA ALA A 145 8.05 4.58 -4.68
C ALA A 145 7.05 5.55 -5.32
N ASN A 146 6.78 6.70 -4.68
CA ASN A 146 5.96 7.77 -5.25
C ASN A 146 6.57 8.38 -6.51
N ALA A 147 7.88 8.62 -6.51
CA ALA A 147 8.59 9.22 -7.64
C ALA A 147 8.57 8.33 -8.91
N SER A 148 8.38 7.02 -8.73
CA SER A 148 8.53 6.02 -9.80
C SER A 148 7.26 5.18 -10.01
N ALA A 149 7.19 3.99 -9.41
CA ALA A 149 6.17 2.98 -9.67
C ALA A 149 4.74 3.50 -9.43
N LEU A 150 4.52 4.33 -8.41
CA LEU A 150 3.17 4.83 -8.11
C LEU A 150 2.74 5.98 -9.03
N ALA A 151 3.68 6.68 -9.68
CA ALA A 151 3.39 7.69 -10.70
C ALA A 151 3.25 7.12 -12.11
N LEU A 152 3.73 5.88 -12.33
CA LEU A 152 3.78 5.24 -13.64
C LEU A 152 2.44 5.25 -14.41
N PRO A 153 1.27 4.92 -13.82
CA PRO A 153 -0.01 5.02 -14.52
C PRO A 153 -0.29 6.43 -15.06
N GLY A 154 -0.04 7.47 -14.25
CA GLY A 154 -0.24 8.87 -14.63
C GLY A 154 0.71 9.32 -15.74
N ILE A 155 1.99 8.94 -15.63
CA ILE A 155 3.01 9.24 -16.64
C ILE A 155 2.63 8.62 -17.99
N ILE A 156 2.22 7.35 -18.01
CA ILE A 156 1.88 6.65 -19.26
C ILE A 156 0.68 7.28 -19.95
N VAL A 157 -0.41 7.58 -19.24
CA VAL A 157 -1.59 8.18 -19.88
C VAL A 157 -1.35 9.62 -20.31
N SER A 158 -0.45 10.35 -19.65
CA SER A 158 -0.12 11.74 -20.03
C SER A 158 0.56 11.84 -21.40
N THR A 159 1.20 10.77 -21.87
CA THR A 159 1.90 10.74 -23.16
C THR A 159 1.04 10.25 -24.32
N ASP A 160 -0.16 9.74 -24.06
CA ASP A 160 -1.06 9.19 -25.07
C ASP A 160 -2.12 10.21 -25.48
N SER A 161 -1.93 10.82 -26.66
CA SER A 161 -2.82 11.85 -27.20
C SER A 161 -4.03 11.29 -27.99
N ALA A 162 -4.05 10.00 -28.29
CA ALA A 162 -5.07 9.38 -29.16
C ALA A 162 -5.83 8.24 -28.44
N SER A 163 -5.89 8.30 -27.11
CA SER A 163 -6.43 7.22 -26.30
C SER A 163 -7.92 7.01 -26.56
N HIS A 164 -8.30 5.81 -27.02
CA HIS A 164 -9.70 5.42 -27.21
C HIS A 164 -10.31 5.00 -25.87
N PHE A 165 -11.44 5.59 -25.48
CA PHE A 165 -12.14 5.21 -24.25
C PHE A 165 -13.32 4.29 -24.58
N GLY A 166 -13.10 2.98 -24.43
CA GLY A 166 -14.05 1.94 -24.79
C GLY A 166 -14.49 1.10 -23.59
N ALA A 167 -14.95 -0.12 -23.88
CA ALA A 167 -15.48 -1.03 -22.87
C ALA A 167 -14.43 -1.45 -21.83
N TYR A 168 -13.15 -1.55 -22.23
CA TYR A 168 -12.07 -1.94 -21.35
C TYR A 168 -11.77 -0.86 -20.29
N GLU A 169 -11.62 0.40 -20.71
CA GLU A 169 -11.40 1.54 -19.82
C GLU A 169 -12.60 1.74 -18.89
N THR A 170 -13.82 1.57 -19.43
CA THR A 170 -15.05 1.60 -18.64
C THR A 170 -15.06 0.52 -17.56
N ALA A 171 -14.65 -0.72 -17.88
CA ALA A 171 -14.55 -1.80 -16.91
C ALA A 171 -13.51 -1.51 -15.82
N ALA A 172 -12.36 -0.92 -16.17
CA ALA A 172 -11.34 -0.52 -15.21
C ALA A 172 -11.83 0.59 -14.27
N VAL A 173 -12.57 1.59 -14.79
CA VAL A 173 -13.22 2.64 -13.98
C VAL A 173 -14.26 2.04 -13.02
N ILE A 174 -15.11 1.14 -13.50
CA ILE A 174 -16.10 0.43 -12.65
C ILE A 174 -15.39 -0.38 -11.57
N LEU A 175 -14.30 -1.07 -11.91
CA LEU A 175 -13.49 -1.82 -10.96
C LEU A 175 -12.94 -0.90 -9.87
N TRP A 176 -12.38 0.25 -10.24
CA TRP A 176 -11.87 1.23 -9.29
C TRP A 176 -12.98 1.75 -8.37
N ALA A 177 -14.11 2.17 -8.93
CA ALA A 177 -15.23 2.73 -8.17
C ALA A 177 -15.85 1.69 -7.22
N THR A 178 -16.01 0.45 -7.67
CA THR A 178 -16.51 -0.66 -6.85
C THR A 178 -15.54 -0.99 -5.72
N ALA A 179 -14.25 -1.06 -6.02
CA ALA A 179 -13.21 -1.29 -5.03
C ALA A 179 -13.19 -0.16 -3.99
N PHE A 180 -13.27 1.09 -4.41
CA PHE A 180 -13.37 2.22 -3.49
C PHE A 180 -14.62 2.12 -2.59
N GLY A 181 -15.80 1.84 -3.15
CA GLY A 181 -17.03 1.65 -2.39
C GLY A 181 -16.91 0.56 -1.33
N LEU A 182 -16.35 -0.60 -1.69
CA LEU A 182 -16.16 -1.73 -0.80
C LEU A 182 -15.08 -1.48 0.27
N GLU A 183 -14.02 -0.75 -0.04
CA GLU A 183 -13.04 -0.26 0.95
C GLU A 183 -13.76 0.59 2.01
N ARG A 184 -14.58 1.55 1.57
CA ARG A 184 -15.32 2.44 2.48
C ARG A 184 -16.32 1.67 3.35
N ILE A 185 -17.00 0.66 2.80
CA ILE A 185 -17.88 -0.22 3.56
C ILE A 185 -17.10 -1.00 4.62
N ALA A 186 -15.97 -1.62 4.24
CA ALA A 186 -15.12 -2.36 5.18
C ALA A 186 -14.59 -1.47 6.31
N SER A 187 -14.13 -0.27 5.97
CA SER A 187 -13.66 0.74 6.93
C SER A 187 -14.77 1.22 7.86
N ARG A 188 -16.00 1.44 7.35
CA ARG A 188 -17.17 1.80 8.17
C ARG A 188 -17.56 0.67 9.11
N GLN A 189 -17.62 -0.58 8.63
CA GLN A 189 -17.90 -1.76 9.45
C GLN A 189 -16.92 -1.86 10.62
N LYS A 190 -15.63 -1.68 10.37
CA LYS A 190 -14.60 -1.71 11.42
C LYS A 190 -14.75 -0.55 12.40
N ARG A 191 -14.99 0.67 11.92
CA ARG A 191 -15.17 1.85 12.76
C ARG A 191 -16.40 1.70 13.67
N THR A 192 -17.53 1.29 13.12
CA THR A 192 -18.76 1.05 13.90
C THR A 192 -18.56 -0.06 14.93
N PHE A 193 -17.84 -1.14 14.57
CA PHE A 193 -17.47 -2.18 15.52
C PHE A 193 -16.66 -1.64 16.70
N THR A 194 -15.61 -0.86 16.43
CA THR A 194 -14.75 -0.28 17.48
C THR A 194 -15.46 0.78 18.34
N GLN A 195 -16.48 1.47 17.80
CA GLN A 195 -17.24 2.50 18.53
C GLN A 195 -18.45 1.96 19.31
N GLY A 196 -18.84 0.70 19.09
CA GLY A 196 -19.96 0.07 19.80
C GLY A 196 -19.57 -0.39 21.21
N GLN A 197 -20.42 -1.20 21.84
CA GLN A 197 -20.16 -1.82 23.15
C GLN A 197 -19.12 -2.95 23.12
N ASN A 198 -18.35 -3.09 22.04
CA ASN A 198 -17.29 -4.09 21.94
C ASN A 198 -16.07 -3.62 22.72
N THR A 199 -15.37 -4.57 23.33
CA THR A 199 -14.11 -4.34 24.03
C THR A 199 -12.93 -4.32 23.06
N ASP A 200 -11.81 -3.72 23.47
CA ASP A 200 -10.58 -3.67 22.65
C ASP A 200 -10.01 -5.06 22.31
N THR A 201 -10.43 -6.09 23.05
CA THR A 201 -10.05 -7.49 22.89
C THR A 201 -10.90 -8.23 21.86
N ASP A 202 -12.06 -7.68 21.46
CA ASP A 202 -12.98 -8.34 20.54
C ASP A 202 -12.52 -8.27 19.07
N VAL A 203 -12.85 -9.32 18.31
CA VAL A 203 -12.46 -9.46 16.91
C VAL A 203 -13.62 -9.08 15.99
N CYS A 204 -13.39 -8.09 15.12
CA CYS A 204 -14.40 -7.69 14.14
C CYS A 204 -14.57 -8.79 13.10
N THR A 205 -15.75 -9.40 13.06
CA THR A 205 -16.16 -10.42 12.08
C THR A 205 -17.41 -9.98 11.29
N VAL A 206 -17.72 -8.68 11.33
CA VAL A 206 -18.93 -8.11 10.72
C VAL A 206 -18.75 -7.89 9.22
N GLY A 207 -19.79 -8.20 8.44
CA GLY A 207 -19.83 -7.92 7.01
C GLY A 207 -18.65 -8.51 6.26
N LEU A 208 -17.87 -7.67 5.56
CA LEU A 208 -16.72 -8.09 4.74
C LEU A 208 -15.61 -8.72 5.57
N TRP A 209 -15.52 -8.40 6.87
CA TRP A 209 -14.57 -8.99 7.80
C TRP A 209 -14.86 -10.47 8.10
N ARG A 210 -15.98 -11.05 7.64
CA ARG A 210 -16.17 -12.51 7.75
C ARG A 210 -15.42 -13.31 6.68
N TYR A 211 -15.07 -12.65 5.57
CA TYR A 211 -14.49 -13.27 4.37
C TYR A 211 -13.00 -12.98 4.20
N SER A 212 -12.52 -11.87 4.76
CA SER A 212 -11.12 -11.50 4.80
C SER A 212 -10.80 -10.85 6.14
N ARG A 213 -9.59 -11.05 6.66
CA ARG A 213 -9.11 -10.36 7.87
C ARG A 213 -8.70 -8.92 7.61
N HIS A 214 -8.46 -8.56 6.35
CA HIS A 214 -8.09 -7.21 5.90
C HIS A 214 -8.82 -6.82 4.61
N PRO A 215 -10.17 -6.79 4.60
CA PRO A 215 -10.93 -6.51 3.38
C PRO A 215 -10.68 -5.09 2.87
N ASN A 216 -10.49 -4.13 3.78
CA ASN A 216 -10.14 -2.75 3.43
C ASN A 216 -8.79 -2.66 2.69
N TYR A 217 -7.79 -3.46 3.07
CA TYR A 217 -6.50 -3.49 2.36
C TYR A 217 -6.62 -4.15 1.00
N PHE A 218 -7.42 -5.23 0.88
CA PHE A 218 -7.70 -5.87 -0.39
C PHE A 218 -8.34 -4.91 -1.40
N PHE A 219 -9.39 -4.20 -0.98
CA PHE A 219 -10.07 -3.26 -1.87
C PHE A 219 -9.26 -1.99 -2.14
N HIS A 220 -8.34 -1.60 -1.26
CA HIS A 220 -7.37 -0.55 -1.57
C HIS A 220 -6.35 -1.04 -2.62
N TRP A 221 -5.82 -2.26 -2.50
CA TRP A 221 -4.98 -2.86 -3.53
C TRP A 221 -5.70 -2.96 -4.89
N LEU A 222 -6.98 -3.35 -4.88
CA LEU A 222 -7.78 -3.48 -6.10
C LEU A 222 -7.98 -2.13 -6.83
N GLN A 223 -7.97 -1.00 -6.11
CA GLN A 223 -7.93 0.34 -6.73
C GLN A 223 -6.62 0.56 -7.51
N TRP A 224 -5.48 0.09 -7.01
CA TRP A 224 -4.20 0.17 -7.73
C TRP A 224 -4.14 -0.78 -8.92
N VAL A 225 -4.76 -1.96 -8.82
CA VAL A 225 -4.95 -2.86 -9.97
C VAL A 225 -5.78 -2.17 -11.05
N ALA A 226 -6.85 -1.46 -10.66
CA ALA A 226 -7.70 -0.74 -11.60
C ALA A 226 -6.99 0.45 -12.26
N LEU A 227 -6.17 1.20 -11.51
CA LEU A 227 -5.30 2.25 -12.08
C LEU A 227 -4.30 1.68 -13.08
N ALA A 228 -3.65 0.57 -12.74
CA ALA A 228 -2.73 -0.11 -13.63
C ALA A 228 -3.45 -0.59 -14.91
N ALA A 229 -4.61 -1.24 -14.75
CA ALA A 229 -5.44 -1.69 -15.87
C ALA A 229 -5.83 -0.53 -16.79
N LEU A 230 -6.30 0.58 -16.23
CA LEU A 230 -6.72 1.76 -17.01
C LEU A 230 -5.57 2.38 -17.83
N ALA A 231 -4.32 2.21 -17.42
CA ALA A 231 -3.14 2.69 -18.15
C ALA A 231 -2.55 1.68 -19.17
N ILE A 232 -2.97 0.41 -19.15
CA ILE A 232 -2.44 -0.63 -20.08
C ILE A 232 -2.67 -0.27 -21.56
N PRO A 233 -3.86 0.21 -21.99
CA PRO A 233 -4.10 0.56 -23.39
C PRO A 233 -3.11 1.62 -23.91
N SER A 234 -2.86 2.67 -23.13
CA SER A 234 -1.87 3.70 -23.45
C SER A 234 -0.44 3.15 -23.46
N ALA A 235 -0.11 2.22 -22.56
CA ALA A 235 1.18 1.52 -22.59
C ALA A 235 1.34 0.69 -23.87
N LEU A 236 0.29 0.03 -24.34
CA LEU A 236 0.31 -0.78 -25.57
C LEU A 236 0.36 0.09 -26.83
N ALA A 237 -0.33 1.25 -26.84
CA ALA A 237 -0.28 2.21 -27.94
C ALA A 237 1.15 2.75 -28.19
N SER A 238 2.01 2.77 -27.16
CA SER A 238 3.43 3.13 -27.32
C SER A 238 4.21 2.16 -28.23
N ARG A 239 3.67 0.97 -28.52
CA ARG A 239 4.28 0.01 -29.47
C ARG A 239 4.43 0.61 -30.85
N ASP A 240 3.40 1.30 -31.32
CA ASP A 240 3.34 1.84 -32.68
C ASP A 240 4.19 3.12 -32.82
N GLN A 241 4.41 3.83 -31.71
CA GLN A 241 5.20 5.05 -31.64
C GLN A 241 6.70 4.80 -31.41
N HIS A 242 7.05 3.67 -30.80
CA HIS A 242 8.42 3.34 -30.40
C HIS A 242 8.81 1.91 -30.82
N ASN A 243 8.92 0.99 -29.86
CA ASN A 243 9.22 -0.41 -30.11
C ASN A 243 8.39 -1.30 -29.15
N GLY A 244 8.16 -2.55 -29.56
CA GLY A 244 7.36 -3.48 -28.76
C GLY A 244 7.98 -3.85 -27.41
N VAL A 245 9.30 -3.73 -27.27
CA VAL A 245 10.00 -4.02 -26.01
C VAL A 245 9.65 -2.98 -24.95
N LEU A 246 9.63 -1.70 -25.30
CA LEU A 246 9.26 -0.61 -24.40
C LEU A 246 7.80 -0.75 -23.95
N ALA A 247 6.88 -1.03 -24.88
CA ALA A 247 5.48 -1.28 -24.54
C ALA A 247 5.33 -2.44 -23.54
N ALA A 248 6.05 -3.54 -23.76
CA ALA A 248 6.07 -4.67 -22.83
C ALA A 248 6.65 -4.29 -21.45
N LEU A 249 7.74 -3.52 -21.41
CA LEU A 249 8.34 -3.04 -20.16
C LEU A 249 7.41 -2.11 -19.39
N LEU A 250 6.66 -1.23 -20.06
CA LEU A 250 5.67 -0.37 -19.42
C LEU A 250 4.53 -1.18 -18.81
N VAL A 251 4.01 -2.19 -19.54
CA VAL A 251 3.00 -3.12 -19.01
C VAL A 251 3.54 -3.91 -17.82
N VAL A 252 4.76 -4.43 -17.90
CA VAL A 252 5.42 -5.10 -16.77
C VAL A 252 5.56 -4.15 -15.58
N GLY A 253 5.92 -2.89 -15.82
CA GLY A 253 5.98 -1.84 -14.81
C GLY A 253 4.63 -1.62 -14.11
N LEU A 254 3.54 -1.51 -14.87
CA LEU A 254 2.18 -1.37 -14.33
C LEU A 254 1.77 -2.57 -13.46
N LEU A 255 2.06 -3.79 -13.93
CA LEU A 255 1.85 -5.01 -13.14
C LEU A 255 2.72 -5.01 -11.87
N ARG A 256 3.94 -4.48 -11.96
CA ARG A 256 4.83 -4.33 -10.80
C ARG A 256 4.35 -3.30 -9.80
N THR A 257 3.70 -2.22 -10.25
CA THR A 257 2.99 -1.27 -9.37
C THR A 257 1.89 -1.97 -8.59
N ALA A 258 1.04 -2.77 -9.25
CA ALA A 258 0.01 -3.55 -8.57
C ALA A 258 0.60 -4.57 -7.58
N HIS A 259 1.68 -5.26 -7.96
CA HIS A 259 2.38 -6.21 -7.08
C HIS A 259 3.05 -5.53 -5.88
N LEU A 260 3.68 -4.37 -6.08
CA LEU A 260 4.28 -3.58 -5.00
C LEU A 260 3.22 -3.19 -3.98
N MET A 261 2.05 -2.72 -4.44
CA MET A 261 0.94 -2.38 -3.55
C MET A 261 0.37 -3.60 -2.81
N TYR A 262 0.34 -4.77 -3.45
CA TYR A 262 0.03 -6.02 -2.75
C TYR A 262 1.04 -6.30 -1.64
N TYR A 263 2.34 -6.27 -1.98
CA TYR A 263 3.41 -6.57 -1.04
C TYR A 263 3.40 -5.61 0.15
N THR A 264 3.18 -4.31 -0.07
CA THR A 264 3.11 -3.33 1.01
C THR A 264 1.89 -3.54 1.91
N MET A 265 0.73 -3.78 1.32
CA MET A 265 -0.54 -3.98 2.03
C MET A 265 -0.63 -5.33 2.77
N VAL A 266 0.14 -6.33 2.37
CA VAL A 266 0.13 -7.64 3.02
C VAL A 266 1.33 -7.85 3.92
N HIS A 267 2.54 -7.67 3.40
CA HIS A 267 3.77 -8.15 4.03
C HIS A 267 4.58 -7.02 4.66
N TYR A 268 4.73 -5.88 3.97
CA TYR A 268 5.65 -4.84 4.43
C TYR A 268 5.06 -3.98 5.54
N THR A 269 4.01 -3.20 5.28
CA THR A 269 3.45 -2.22 6.24
C THR A 269 2.00 -2.51 6.62
N GLY A 270 1.33 -3.43 5.93
CA GLY A 270 -0.09 -3.71 6.11
C GLY A 270 -0.41 -4.88 7.04
N ALA A 271 -0.95 -5.97 6.49
CA ALA A 271 -1.61 -7.03 7.25
C ALA A 271 -0.69 -7.71 8.29
N VAL A 272 0.46 -8.24 7.87
CA VAL A 272 1.38 -8.97 8.76
C VAL A 272 1.78 -8.14 10.00
N PRO A 273 2.29 -6.89 9.85
CA PRO A 273 2.57 -6.04 11.00
C PRO A 273 1.35 -5.76 11.91
N ALA A 274 0.16 -5.61 11.31
CA ALA A 274 -1.07 -5.33 12.06
C ALA A 274 -1.56 -6.55 12.85
N GLU A 275 -1.44 -7.75 12.28
CA GLU A 275 -1.84 -8.99 12.93
C GLU A 275 -0.91 -9.35 14.10
N HIS A 276 0.39 -9.05 14.00
CA HIS A 276 1.39 -9.32 15.06
C HIS A 276 0.92 -8.86 16.44
N PHE A 277 0.42 -7.62 16.53
CA PHE A 277 -0.09 -7.07 17.79
C PHE A 277 -1.55 -7.44 18.06
N SER A 278 -2.30 -7.85 17.05
CA SER A 278 -3.69 -8.26 17.22
C SER A 278 -3.77 -9.59 17.96
N VAL A 279 -2.93 -10.56 17.59
CA VAL A 279 -2.84 -11.88 18.26
C VAL A 279 -2.49 -11.72 19.74
N SER A 280 -1.52 -10.87 20.08
CA SER A 280 -1.11 -10.67 21.47
C SER A 280 -2.17 -9.96 22.32
N LYS A 281 -3.05 -9.16 21.72
CA LYS A 281 -4.05 -8.35 22.42
C LYS A 281 -5.42 -9.02 22.50
N ARG A 282 -5.71 -9.96 21.60
CA ARG A 282 -7.07 -10.48 21.36
C ARG A 282 -7.04 -12.01 21.40
N PRO A 283 -7.48 -12.63 22.50
CA PRO A 283 -7.41 -14.09 22.66
C PRO A 283 -8.07 -14.88 21.52
N ALA A 284 -9.22 -14.42 21.03
CA ALA A 284 -9.95 -15.06 19.92
C ALA A 284 -9.33 -14.81 18.53
N TYR A 285 -8.28 -13.99 18.40
CA TYR A 285 -7.72 -13.63 17.10
C TYR A 285 -6.94 -14.78 16.46
N ALA A 286 -6.31 -15.65 17.24
CA ALA A 286 -5.66 -16.84 16.71
C ALA A 286 -6.66 -17.77 15.98
N GLU A 287 -7.84 -18.00 16.56
CA GLU A 287 -8.91 -18.75 15.91
C GLU A 287 -9.40 -18.06 14.62
N TYR A 288 -9.53 -16.74 14.66
CA TYR A 288 -9.88 -15.96 13.48
C TYR A 288 -8.83 -16.09 12.36
N GLN A 289 -7.54 -16.18 12.69
CA GLN A 289 -6.48 -16.42 11.70
C GLN A 289 -6.55 -17.80 11.05
N MET A 290 -7.01 -18.81 11.77
CA MET A 290 -7.19 -20.18 11.25
C MET A 290 -8.42 -20.31 10.35
N THR A 291 -9.48 -19.57 10.65
CA THR A 291 -10.79 -19.72 9.99
C THR A 291 -11.04 -18.73 8.86
N VAL A 292 -10.37 -17.58 8.82
CA VAL A 292 -10.62 -16.50 7.85
C VAL A 292 -9.36 -16.15 7.06
N ASN A 293 -9.49 -16.04 5.74
CA ASN A 293 -8.38 -15.68 4.86
C ASN A 293 -7.79 -14.31 5.23
N ARG A 294 -6.46 -14.16 5.22
CA ARG A 294 -5.81 -12.88 5.59
C ARG A 294 -6.21 -11.73 4.67
N PHE A 295 -6.10 -11.93 3.35
CA PHE A 295 -6.17 -10.84 2.37
C PHE A 295 -7.27 -11.06 1.32
N PHE A 296 -7.15 -12.10 0.49
CA PHE A 296 -8.15 -12.42 -0.53
C PHE A 296 -9.47 -12.89 0.11
N PRO A 297 -10.58 -12.17 -0.13
CA PRO A 297 -11.89 -12.58 0.38
C PRO A 297 -12.25 -13.98 -0.08
N GLY A 298 -12.71 -14.83 0.84
CA GLY A 298 -13.14 -16.19 0.51
C GLY A 298 -13.97 -16.82 1.62
N PRO A 299 -14.50 -18.03 1.39
CA PRO A 299 -15.28 -18.74 2.39
C PRO A 299 -14.44 -19.04 3.63
N ARG A 300 -15.11 -19.11 4.79
CA ARG A 300 -14.46 -19.52 6.03
C ARG A 300 -13.96 -20.95 5.92
N ARG A 301 -12.72 -21.16 6.36
CA ARG A 301 -12.14 -22.50 6.48
C ARG A 301 -12.77 -23.19 7.67
N ARG A 302 -13.24 -24.43 7.48
CA ARG A 302 -13.69 -25.27 8.59
C ARG A 302 -12.46 -25.68 9.38
N THR A 303 -12.36 -25.25 10.63
CA THR A 303 -11.41 -25.83 11.56
C THR A 303 -11.85 -27.25 11.86
N ARG A 304 -11.06 -28.25 11.47
CA ARG A 304 -11.13 -29.57 12.13
C ARG A 304 -10.52 -29.38 13.52
N VAL A 305 -11.29 -28.80 14.45
CA VAL A 305 -10.93 -28.87 15.86
C VAL A 305 -11.22 -30.32 16.28
N PRO A 306 -10.25 -31.10 16.77
CA PRO A 306 -10.56 -32.38 17.39
C PRO A 306 -11.52 -32.11 18.55
N VAL A 307 -12.69 -32.74 18.50
CA VAL A 307 -13.64 -32.70 19.60
C VAL A 307 -13.06 -33.50 20.77
N ARG A 308 -12.79 -32.82 21.90
CA ARG A 308 -12.82 -33.24 23.33
C ARG A 308 -11.51 -33.36 24.13
N GLY A 309 -11.62 -32.86 25.38
CA GLY A 309 -11.19 -33.58 26.59
C GLY A 309 -10.44 -32.75 27.65
N ASN A 310 -11.16 -32.31 28.69
CA ASN A 310 -10.71 -31.90 30.04
C ASN A 310 -9.34 -31.20 30.27
N HIS A 311 -9.45 -29.95 30.76
CA HIS A 311 -8.69 -29.20 31.78
C HIS A 311 -7.16 -29.28 31.99
N THR A 312 -6.39 -30.17 31.37
CA THR A 312 -4.94 -30.30 31.67
C THR A 312 -4.02 -29.59 30.65
N HIS A 313 -4.56 -29.01 29.58
CA HIS A 313 -3.79 -28.65 28.37
C HIS A 313 -3.46 -27.15 28.15
N ARG A 314 -3.61 -26.29 29.17
CA ARG A 314 -3.39 -24.83 28.98
C ARG A 314 -1.93 -24.45 28.68
N GLN A 315 -0.97 -25.32 29.00
CA GLN A 315 0.46 -25.10 28.70
C GLN A 315 0.86 -25.62 27.32
N LEU A 316 0.39 -26.80 26.93
CA LEU A 316 0.69 -27.41 25.62
C LEU A 316 0.08 -26.62 24.46
N HIS A 317 -1.12 -26.03 24.64
CA HIS A 317 -1.75 -25.19 23.62
C HIS A 317 -0.97 -23.89 23.31
N LYS A 318 -0.26 -23.33 24.30
CA LYS A 318 0.63 -22.19 24.06
C LYS A 318 1.86 -22.59 23.24
N GLN A 319 2.34 -23.82 23.43
CA GLN A 319 3.53 -24.33 22.76
C GLN A 319 3.25 -24.66 21.30
N GLU A 320 2.13 -25.34 21.02
CA GLU A 320 1.67 -25.61 19.65
C GLU A 320 1.33 -24.33 18.86
N ILE A 321 0.73 -23.33 19.52
CA ILE A 321 0.50 -22.01 18.91
C ILE A 321 1.84 -21.32 18.61
N ASN A 322 2.81 -21.39 19.52
CA ASN A 322 4.14 -20.80 19.30
C ASN A 322 4.90 -21.51 18.16
N ASP A 323 4.77 -22.82 18.03
CA ASP A 323 5.42 -23.59 16.97
C ASP A 323 4.74 -23.35 15.61
N ALA A 324 3.40 -23.27 15.55
CA ALA A 324 2.69 -22.88 14.34
C ALA A 324 2.94 -21.40 13.93
N LEU A 325 3.24 -20.52 14.89
CA LEU A 325 3.67 -19.15 14.63
C LEU A 325 5.12 -19.07 14.10
N ARG A 326 6.00 -19.98 14.54
CA ARG A 326 7.37 -20.12 13.98
C ARG A 326 7.35 -20.59 12.53
N ASP A 327 6.45 -21.51 12.18
CA ASP A 327 6.30 -21.98 10.79
C ASP A 327 5.69 -20.92 9.84
N LEU A 328 5.08 -19.87 10.39
CA LEU A 328 4.57 -18.71 9.64
C LEU A 328 5.58 -17.56 9.54
N GLU A 329 6.72 -17.64 10.23
CA GLU A 329 7.88 -16.79 9.97
C GLU A 329 8.55 -17.29 8.70
N VAL A 330 8.38 -16.55 7.60
CA VAL A 330 9.03 -16.82 6.31
C VAL A 330 10.54 -16.99 6.54
N PRO A 331 11.20 -18.02 5.96
CA PRO A 331 12.64 -18.18 6.07
C PRO A 331 13.34 -16.92 5.56
N SER A 332 14.28 -16.40 6.34
CA SER A 332 15.17 -15.34 5.89
C SER A 332 15.96 -15.82 4.66
N ALA A 333 15.66 -15.24 3.51
CA ALA A 333 16.49 -15.28 2.31
C ALA A 333 16.41 -13.94 1.59
#